data_AF-A0A8T5E3E8-F1
#
_entry.id   AF-A0A8T5E3E8-F1
#
_cell.length_a   1.000
_cell.length_b   1.000
_cell.length_c   1.000
_cell.angle_alpha   90.00
_cell.angle_beta   90.00
_cell.angle_gamma   90.00
#
_symmetry.space_group_name_H-M   'P 1'
#
loop_
_entity.id
_entity.type
_entity.pdbx_description
1 polymer ?
#
loop_
_entity_poly.entity_id
_entity_poly.type
_entity_poly.pdbx_seq_one_letter_code
_entity_poly.pdbx_strand_id
1 'polypeptide(L)'
;MAKKDTYLALLRRGIDENTSQILSEGGIKVGDLKDLDVDTLVNNYGLKKEIAKSVLDAVISGPRASSKQRYLADILSDGTKKKVDKIDEQRFKREQKDLHGELLEKKEQLRLARVESFRNKKLVMNRLGKTVELIVKLENTLDDESKVEQQSKLRDQLETRGLEAARDHEMLELSGTPQDIVDFRRKIAPVLCLHACPHCGDEMDPRGSSILDDMSDFRFICWDCEEEFLSPMAQLVDDRLSNGARITLDSNIKPRLKVITPPSRTGVSNIEELIARDLKNTGASAKQLEAAIEASNLSGTLISIDEWIDQTIAAKGYIQAQEHREEFIIATGAGATKFNKWMKKAGLYFNKQTGRWTRWEDR
;
A
#
# COMPACT_ATOMS: atom_id res chain seq x y z
N MET A 1 -13.26 -25.17 -12.69
CA MET A 1 -13.02 -23.78 -13.14
C MET A 1 -14.28 -23.19 -13.79
N ALA A 2 -14.81 -23.79 -14.86
CA ALA A 2 -15.97 -23.25 -15.60
C ALA A 2 -17.21 -22.82 -14.76
N LYS A 3 -17.64 -23.61 -13.76
CA LYS A 3 -18.80 -23.28 -12.91
C LYS A 3 -18.65 -22.00 -12.09
N LYS A 4 -17.44 -21.77 -11.53
CA LYS A 4 -17.16 -20.58 -10.72
C LYS A 4 -17.07 -19.34 -11.60
N ASP A 5 -16.52 -19.49 -12.81
CA ASP A 5 -16.37 -18.40 -13.76
C ASP A 5 -17.73 -17.97 -14.33
N THR A 6 -18.63 -18.92 -14.61
CA THR A 6 -20.00 -18.61 -15.06
C THR A 6 -20.83 -17.98 -13.96
N TYR A 7 -20.76 -18.49 -12.73
CA TYR A 7 -21.41 -17.88 -11.57
C TYR A 7 -21.00 -16.42 -11.36
N LEU A 8 -19.68 -16.15 -11.30
CA LEU A 8 -19.16 -14.79 -11.11
C LEU A 8 -19.49 -13.87 -12.28
N ALA A 9 -19.51 -14.41 -13.51
CA ALA A 9 -19.84 -13.64 -14.70
C ALA A 9 -21.32 -13.23 -14.76
N LEU A 10 -22.23 -14.05 -14.24
CA LEU A 10 -23.66 -13.72 -14.12
C LEU A 10 -23.89 -12.69 -13.00
N LEU A 11 -23.22 -12.84 -11.86
CA LEU A 11 -23.27 -11.85 -10.76
C LEU A 11 -22.77 -10.47 -11.21
N ARG A 12 -21.68 -10.40 -11.98
CA ARG A 12 -21.17 -9.13 -12.54
C ARG A 12 -22.15 -8.48 -13.52
N ARG A 13 -23.07 -9.24 -14.10
CA ARG A 13 -24.14 -8.75 -14.97
C ARG A 13 -25.41 -8.37 -14.20
N GLY A 14 -25.41 -8.53 -12.87
CA GLY A 14 -26.49 -8.08 -12.00
C GLY A 14 -27.62 -9.10 -11.81
N ILE A 15 -27.42 -10.34 -12.24
CA ILE A 15 -28.36 -11.45 -12.03
C ILE A 15 -28.30 -11.88 -10.56
N ASP A 16 -29.42 -12.33 -9.98
CA ASP A 16 -29.48 -12.76 -8.58
C ASP A 16 -28.64 -14.02 -8.31
N GLU A 17 -28.28 -14.20 -7.03
CA GLU A 17 -27.39 -15.28 -6.59
C GLU A 17 -27.99 -16.67 -6.82
N ASN A 18 -29.31 -16.82 -6.65
CA ASN A 18 -29.99 -18.10 -6.79
C ASN A 18 -30.09 -18.54 -8.24
N THR A 19 -30.49 -17.65 -9.15
CA THR A 19 -30.54 -17.97 -10.59
C THR A 19 -29.14 -18.13 -11.18
N SER A 20 -28.17 -17.33 -10.74
CA SER A 20 -26.77 -17.50 -11.13
C SER A 20 -26.22 -18.85 -10.69
N GLN A 21 -26.61 -19.32 -9.50
CA GLN A 21 -26.22 -20.63 -8.99
C GLN A 21 -26.82 -21.76 -9.81
N ILE A 22 -28.15 -21.74 -10.07
CA ILE A 22 -28.85 -22.75 -10.88
C ILE A 22 -28.23 -22.88 -12.28
N LEU A 23 -27.97 -21.76 -12.95
CA LEU A 23 -27.38 -21.74 -14.29
C LEU A 23 -25.91 -22.21 -14.30
N SER A 24 -25.16 -21.87 -13.26
CA SER A 24 -23.77 -22.32 -13.10
C SER A 24 -23.65 -23.81 -12.77
N GLU A 25 -24.59 -24.34 -11.99
CA GLU A 25 -24.70 -25.76 -11.65
C GLU A 25 -25.10 -26.59 -12.88
N GLY A 26 -25.97 -26.01 -13.72
CA GLY A 26 -26.37 -26.48 -15.04
C GLY A 26 -25.25 -26.52 -16.09
N GLY A 27 -24.05 -26.01 -15.77
CA GLY A 27 -22.86 -26.14 -16.60
C GLY A 27 -22.84 -25.25 -17.85
N ILE A 28 -23.77 -24.31 -17.98
CA ILE A 28 -23.88 -23.44 -19.16
C ILE A 28 -22.80 -22.35 -19.11
N LYS A 29 -22.12 -22.10 -20.23
CA LYS A 29 -21.21 -20.96 -20.37
C LYS A 29 -21.99 -19.69 -20.73
N VAL A 30 -21.51 -18.54 -20.28
CA VAL A 30 -22.15 -17.24 -20.58
C VAL A 30 -22.20 -16.94 -22.09
N GLY A 31 -21.30 -17.52 -22.88
CA GLY A 31 -21.36 -17.46 -24.35
C GLY A 31 -22.59 -18.19 -24.88
N ASP A 32 -22.76 -19.44 -24.48
CA ASP A 32 -23.85 -20.32 -24.91
C ASP A 32 -25.23 -19.83 -24.44
N LEU A 33 -25.28 -19.09 -23.31
CA LEU A 33 -26.49 -18.42 -22.80
C LEU A 33 -27.08 -17.37 -23.76
N LYS A 34 -26.29 -16.86 -24.73
CA LYS A 34 -26.80 -15.91 -25.73
C LYS A 34 -27.63 -16.57 -26.83
N ASP A 35 -27.37 -17.86 -27.07
CA ASP A 35 -27.95 -18.60 -28.19
C ASP A 35 -29.15 -19.46 -27.74
N LEU A 36 -29.55 -19.38 -26.46
CA LEU A 36 -30.65 -20.13 -25.87
C LEU A 36 -31.97 -19.33 -25.89
N ASP A 37 -33.07 -20.00 -26.21
CA ASP A 37 -34.41 -19.41 -26.18
C ASP A 37 -35.01 -19.44 -24.76
N VAL A 38 -35.92 -18.49 -24.49
CA VAL A 38 -36.65 -18.36 -23.21
C VAL A 38 -37.28 -19.69 -22.79
N ASP A 39 -37.87 -20.43 -23.73
CA ASP A 39 -38.56 -21.69 -23.45
C ASP A 39 -37.58 -22.81 -23.06
N THR A 40 -36.34 -22.78 -23.55
CA THR A 40 -35.29 -23.73 -23.14
C THR A 40 -34.80 -23.47 -21.71
N LEU A 41 -34.72 -22.19 -21.31
CA LEU A 41 -34.35 -21.79 -19.95
C LEU A 41 -35.43 -22.15 -18.92
N VAL A 42 -36.71 -22.06 -19.31
CA VAL A 42 -37.85 -22.47 -18.49
C VAL A 42 -37.88 -24.00 -18.34
N ASN A 43 -37.78 -24.73 -19.45
CA ASN A 43 -37.96 -26.19 -19.45
C ASN A 43 -36.78 -26.95 -18.84
N ASN A 44 -35.54 -26.50 -19.06
CA ASN A 44 -34.34 -27.22 -18.62
C ASN A 44 -33.85 -26.79 -17.24
N TYR A 45 -34.11 -25.53 -16.84
CA TYR A 45 -33.57 -24.95 -15.60
C TYR A 45 -34.65 -24.46 -14.63
N GLY A 46 -35.93 -24.69 -14.94
CA GLY A 46 -37.05 -24.38 -14.04
C GLY A 46 -37.23 -22.88 -13.76
N LEU A 47 -36.70 -22.02 -14.61
CA LEU A 47 -36.80 -20.57 -14.44
C LEU A 47 -38.21 -20.08 -14.78
N LYS A 48 -38.70 -19.07 -14.03
CA LYS A 48 -39.94 -18.37 -14.43
C LYS A 48 -39.70 -17.62 -15.74
N LYS A 49 -40.73 -17.53 -16.59
CA LYS A 49 -40.65 -16.90 -17.92
C LYS A 49 -40.14 -15.46 -17.91
N GLU A 50 -40.45 -14.70 -16.87
CA GLU A 50 -39.99 -13.33 -16.67
C GLU A 50 -38.50 -13.25 -16.33
N ILE A 51 -38.03 -14.16 -15.47
CA ILE A 51 -36.62 -14.27 -15.07
C ILE A 51 -35.78 -14.70 -16.28
N ALA A 52 -36.25 -15.67 -17.06
CA ALA A 52 -35.55 -16.15 -18.25
C ALA A 52 -35.35 -15.04 -19.31
N LYS A 53 -36.36 -14.19 -19.54
CA LYS A 53 -36.24 -13.02 -20.42
C LYS A 53 -35.20 -12.00 -19.90
N SER A 54 -35.28 -11.68 -18.61
CA SER A 54 -34.35 -10.73 -17.98
C SER A 54 -32.90 -11.23 -17.97
N VAL A 55 -32.67 -12.52 -17.77
CA VAL A 55 -31.35 -13.15 -17.86
C VAL A 55 -30.77 -13.01 -19.28
N LEU A 56 -31.56 -13.27 -20.32
CA LEU A 56 -31.13 -13.08 -21.71
C LEU A 56 -30.79 -11.61 -22.01
N ASP A 57 -31.63 -10.68 -21.59
CA ASP A 57 -31.40 -9.24 -21.76
C ASP A 57 -30.14 -8.76 -21.01
N ALA A 58 -29.89 -9.26 -19.79
CA ALA A 58 -28.69 -8.96 -19.01
C ALA A 58 -27.41 -9.56 -19.63
N VAL A 59 -27.49 -10.74 -20.26
CA VAL A 59 -26.37 -11.38 -20.94
C VAL A 59 -26.04 -10.67 -22.26
N ILE A 60 -27.06 -10.19 -22.99
CA ILE A 60 -26.91 -9.42 -24.24
C ILE A 60 -26.35 -8.02 -23.96
N SER A 61 -26.83 -7.33 -22.92
CA SER A 61 -26.49 -5.92 -22.62
C SER A 61 -25.11 -5.69 -21.98
N GLY A 62 -24.42 -6.75 -21.56
CA GLY A 62 -23.04 -6.74 -21.06
C GLY A 62 -22.88 -6.23 -19.61
N PRO A 63 -21.70 -6.45 -18.99
CA PRO A 63 -21.46 -6.04 -17.59
C PRO A 63 -21.41 -4.51 -17.46
N ARG A 64 -22.23 -3.95 -16.57
CA ARG A 64 -22.29 -2.50 -16.27
C ARG A 64 -22.20 -2.26 -14.76
N ALA A 65 -21.51 -1.20 -14.34
CA ALA A 65 -21.19 -0.91 -12.94
C ALA A 65 -22.39 -0.71 -11.99
N SER A 66 -23.60 -0.52 -12.51
CA SER A 66 -24.85 -0.28 -11.75
C SER A 66 -25.92 -1.35 -11.99
N SER A 67 -25.55 -2.50 -12.58
CA SER A 67 -26.50 -3.55 -12.98
C SER A 67 -27.30 -4.14 -11.82
N LYS A 68 -26.69 -4.41 -10.66
CA LYS A 68 -27.36 -4.99 -9.47
C LYS A 68 -28.47 -4.09 -8.92
N GLN A 69 -28.23 -2.78 -8.85
CA GLN A 69 -29.21 -1.81 -8.35
C GLN A 69 -30.37 -1.61 -9.32
N ARG A 70 -30.13 -1.68 -10.64
CA ARG A 70 -31.19 -1.60 -11.65
C ARG A 70 -32.00 -2.87 -11.77
N TYR A 71 -31.40 -4.06 -11.74
CA TYR A 71 -32.13 -5.34 -11.74
C TYR A 71 -33.07 -5.44 -10.55
N LEU A 72 -32.57 -5.08 -9.35
CA LEU A 72 -33.41 -5.00 -8.16
C LEU A 72 -34.50 -3.93 -8.28
N ALA A 73 -34.19 -2.74 -8.82
CA ALA A 73 -35.20 -1.70 -9.04
C ALA A 73 -36.27 -2.10 -10.07
N ASP A 74 -35.91 -2.82 -11.12
CA ASP A 74 -36.83 -3.27 -12.17
C ASP A 74 -37.77 -4.35 -11.63
N ILE A 75 -37.25 -5.33 -10.90
CA ILE A 75 -38.03 -6.38 -10.22
C ILE A 75 -38.92 -5.79 -9.12
N LEU A 76 -38.41 -4.86 -8.32
CA LEU A 76 -39.19 -4.22 -7.25
C LEU A 76 -40.25 -3.24 -7.80
N SER A 77 -40.14 -2.83 -9.06
CA SER A 77 -41.07 -1.88 -9.67
C SER A 77 -42.25 -2.52 -10.41
N ASP A 78 -42.36 -3.86 -10.44
CA ASP A 78 -43.48 -4.60 -11.06
C ASP A 78 -43.85 -4.08 -12.48
N GLY A 79 -42.85 -3.62 -13.24
CA GLY A 79 -43.05 -3.02 -14.57
C GLY A 79 -43.90 -1.73 -14.60
N THR A 80 -44.33 -1.21 -13.44
CA THR A 80 -45.10 0.03 -13.34
C THR A 80 -44.16 1.15 -12.92
N LYS A 81 -43.62 1.86 -13.91
CA LYS A 81 -43.12 3.22 -13.68
C LYS A 81 -44.29 4.02 -13.11
N LYS A 82 -44.31 4.25 -11.80
CA LYS A 82 -45.21 5.25 -11.20
C LYS A 82 -45.01 6.52 -12.00
N LYS A 83 -46.05 6.97 -12.69
CA LYS A 83 -46.06 8.29 -13.33
C LYS A 83 -45.95 9.29 -12.18
N VAL A 84 -44.75 9.79 -11.95
CA VAL A 84 -44.54 10.91 -11.05
C VAL A 84 -45.18 12.10 -11.75
N ASP A 85 -46.12 12.77 -11.09
CA ASP A 85 -46.79 13.91 -11.68
C ASP A 85 -45.76 15.02 -11.98
N LYS A 86 -45.95 15.76 -13.07
CA LYS A 86 -45.03 16.83 -13.52
C LYS A 86 -44.75 17.86 -12.41
N ILE A 87 -45.69 18.01 -11.48
CA ILE A 87 -45.61 18.88 -10.30
C ILE A 87 -44.62 18.31 -9.28
N ASP A 88 -44.66 17.01 -9.02
CA ASP A 88 -43.75 16.34 -8.08
C ASP A 88 -42.32 16.29 -8.62
N GLU A 89 -42.13 16.10 -9.93
CA GLU A 89 -40.80 16.23 -10.54
C GLU A 89 -40.24 17.65 -10.43
N GLN A 90 -41.07 18.68 -10.62
CA GLN A 90 -40.65 20.07 -10.44
C GLN A 90 -40.36 20.40 -8.98
N ARG A 91 -41.14 19.85 -8.04
CA ARG A 91 -40.92 20.03 -6.60
C ARG A 91 -39.61 19.36 -6.17
N PHE A 92 -39.37 18.14 -6.62
CA PHE A 92 -38.13 17.41 -6.36
C PHE A 92 -36.90 18.13 -6.96
N LYS A 93 -37.02 18.71 -8.17
CA LYS A 93 -35.94 19.53 -8.75
C LYS A 93 -35.67 20.81 -7.96
N ARG A 94 -36.69 21.41 -7.35
CA ARG A 94 -36.50 22.57 -6.45
C ARG A 94 -35.82 22.15 -5.16
N GLU A 95 -36.29 21.09 -4.52
CA GLU A 95 -35.66 20.51 -3.32
C GLU A 95 -34.20 20.12 -3.57
N GLN A 96 -33.89 19.53 -4.72
CA GLN A 96 -32.50 19.24 -5.11
C GLN A 96 -31.66 20.50 -5.25
N LYS A 97 -32.22 21.58 -5.80
CA LYS A 97 -31.52 22.86 -5.98
C LYS A 97 -31.29 23.55 -4.63
N ASP A 98 -32.28 23.50 -3.75
CA ASP A 98 -32.21 24.06 -2.39
C ASP A 98 -31.18 23.28 -1.56
N LEU A 99 -31.21 21.95 -1.58
CA LEU A 99 -30.20 21.10 -0.96
C LEU A 99 -28.79 21.35 -1.54
N HIS A 100 -28.69 21.57 -2.85
CA HIS A 100 -27.40 21.90 -3.46
C HIS A 100 -26.89 23.27 -2.99
N GLY A 101 -27.77 24.25 -2.81
CA GLY A 101 -27.46 25.55 -2.22
C GLY A 101 -26.96 25.42 -0.78
N GLU A 102 -27.70 24.70 0.06
CA GLU A 102 -27.30 24.45 1.46
C GLU A 102 -25.95 23.71 1.57
N LEU A 103 -25.69 22.76 0.67
CA LEU A 103 -24.41 22.05 0.62
C LEU A 103 -23.25 22.98 0.20
N LEU A 104 -23.49 23.89 -0.74
CA LEU A 104 -22.50 24.89 -1.14
C LEU A 104 -22.20 25.87 0.00
N GLU A 105 -23.22 26.35 0.70
CA GLU A 105 -23.06 27.24 1.86
C GLU A 105 -22.28 26.56 2.99
N LYS A 106 -22.63 25.31 3.32
CA LYS A 106 -21.87 24.52 4.32
C LYS A 106 -20.44 24.25 3.88
N LYS A 107 -20.20 24.01 2.59
CA LYS A 107 -18.85 23.84 2.03
C LYS A 107 -18.04 25.12 2.22
N GLU A 108 -18.63 26.28 1.97
CA GLU A 108 -17.94 27.57 2.13
C GLU A 108 -17.69 27.91 3.61
N GLN A 109 -18.65 27.62 4.50
CA GLN A 109 -18.44 27.74 5.95
C GLN A 109 -17.30 26.86 6.44
N LEU A 110 -17.20 25.61 5.95
CA LEU A 110 -16.09 24.73 6.28
C LEU A 110 -14.76 25.25 5.73
N ARG A 111 -14.76 25.84 4.53
CA ARG A 111 -13.57 26.48 3.94
C ARG A 111 -13.10 27.65 4.81
N LEU A 112 -14.01 28.55 5.19
CA LEU A 112 -13.71 29.70 6.04
C LEU A 112 -13.20 29.27 7.43
N ALA A 113 -13.88 28.33 8.09
CA ALA A 113 -13.45 27.79 9.38
C ALA A 113 -12.06 27.13 9.30
N ARG A 114 -11.78 26.42 8.21
CA ARG A 114 -10.46 25.85 7.94
C ARG A 114 -9.40 26.94 7.79
N VAL A 115 -9.65 27.98 6.99
CA VAL A 115 -8.72 29.10 6.81
C VAL A 115 -8.48 29.85 8.12
N GLU A 116 -9.51 30.11 8.92
CA GLU A 116 -9.37 30.74 10.24
C GLU A 116 -8.56 29.88 11.21
N SER A 117 -8.78 28.56 11.23
CA SER A 117 -7.98 27.64 12.03
C SER A 117 -6.49 27.68 11.64
N PHE A 118 -6.19 27.79 10.33
CA PHE A 118 -4.82 27.91 9.84
C PHE A 118 -4.21 29.27 10.18
N ARG A 119 -4.97 30.37 10.10
CA ARG A 119 -4.49 31.70 10.53
C ARG A 119 -4.14 31.72 12.02
N ASN A 120 -4.98 31.12 12.85
CA ASN A 120 -4.70 30.98 14.28
C ASN A 120 -3.44 30.14 14.53
N LYS A 121 -3.29 29.01 13.83
CA LYS A 121 -2.07 28.20 13.87
C LYS A 121 -0.83 28.98 13.39
N LYS A 122 -0.92 29.79 12.32
CA LYS A 122 0.19 30.64 11.82
C LYS A 122 0.63 31.65 12.88
N LEU A 123 -0.31 32.27 13.61
CA LEU A 123 0.02 33.20 14.70
C LEU A 123 0.77 32.49 15.85
N VAL A 124 0.30 31.32 16.27
CA VAL A 124 0.97 30.52 17.31
C VAL A 124 2.34 30.04 16.84
N MET A 125 2.47 29.62 15.57
CA MET A 125 3.74 29.21 14.97
C MET A 125 4.75 30.35 14.89
N ASN A 126 4.32 31.57 14.56
CA ASN A 126 5.17 32.75 14.58
C ASN A 126 5.65 33.11 15.99
N ARG A 127 4.77 32.95 17.00
CA ARG A 127 5.15 33.13 18.41
C ARG A 127 6.17 32.09 18.85
N LEU A 128 5.89 30.81 18.59
CA LEU A 128 6.81 29.69 18.85
C LEU A 128 8.17 29.92 18.20
N GLY A 129 8.19 30.33 16.93
CA GLY A 129 9.42 30.60 16.19
C GLY A 129 10.28 31.71 16.82
N LYS A 130 9.67 32.75 17.39
CA LYS A 130 10.36 33.81 18.14
C LYS A 130 10.87 33.31 19.49
N THR A 131 10.08 32.51 20.20
CA THR A 131 10.49 31.90 21.47
C THR A 131 11.69 30.99 21.27
N VAL A 132 11.69 30.16 20.22
CA VAL A 132 12.82 29.31 19.84
C VAL A 132 14.06 30.13 19.47
N GLU A 133 13.91 31.21 18.71
CA GLU A 133 15.03 32.10 18.38
C GLU A 133 15.64 32.76 19.63
N LEU A 134 14.80 33.16 20.59
CA LEU A 134 15.27 33.71 21.87
C LEU A 134 15.99 32.65 22.70
N ILE A 135 15.49 31.41 22.74
CA ILE A 135 16.17 30.29 23.42
C ILE A 135 17.57 30.11 22.84
N VAL A 136 17.71 30.03 21.51
CA VAL A 136 19.02 29.87 20.86
C VAL A 136 19.96 31.03 21.20
N LYS A 137 19.47 32.27 21.23
CA LYS A 137 20.29 33.44 21.63
C LYS A 137 20.72 33.36 23.09
N LEU A 138 19.83 32.96 23.98
CA LEU A 138 20.11 32.81 25.42
C LEU A 138 21.10 31.67 25.68
N GLU A 139 20.98 30.55 24.96
CA GLU A 139 21.93 29.42 25.04
C GLU A 139 23.33 29.84 24.59
N ASN A 140 23.46 30.51 23.43
CA ASN A 140 24.75 31.03 22.98
C ASN A 140 25.35 32.01 23.99
N THR A 141 24.52 32.87 24.59
CA THR A 141 24.98 33.82 25.62
C THR A 141 25.39 33.10 26.90
N LEU A 142 24.69 32.03 27.29
CA LEU A 142 25.03 31.22 28.47
C LEU A 142 26.38 30.53 28.32
N ASP A 143 26.70 30.04 27.11
CA ASP A 143 27.97 29.40 26.80
C ASP A 143 29.15 30.39 26.87
N ASP A 144 28.94 31.65 26.52
CA ASP A 144 29.95 32.72 26.55
C ASP A 144 30.09 33.41 27.93
N GLU A 145 29.10 33.27 28.81
CA GLU A 145 29.04 34.01 30.08
C GLU A 145 29.91 33.37 31.17
N SER A 146 30.83 34.14 31.75
CA SER A 146 31.77 33.64 32.78
C SER A 146 31.28 33.85 34.22
N LYS A 147 30.26 34.70 34.42
CA LYS A 147 29.74 35.04 35.76
C LYS A 147 28.60 34.11 36.18
N VAL A 148 28.81 33.40 37.28
CA VAL A 148 27.85 32.42 37.83
C VAL A 148 26.47 33.03 38.13
N GLU A 149 26.40 34.26 38.65
CA GLU A 149 25.12 34.94 38.90
C GLU A 149 24.34 35.25 37.61
N GLN A 150 25.04 35.59 36.53
CA GLN A 150 24.41 35.84 35.23
C GLN A 150 24.01 34.54 34.56
N GLN A 151 24.81 33.47 34.69
CA GLN A 151 24.44 32.13 34.25
C GLN A 151 23.16 31.63 34.94
N SER A 152 22.99 31.86 36.24
CA SER A 152 21.75 31.48 36.96
C SER A 152 20.53 32.19 36.39
N LYS A 153 20.63 33.51 36.15
CA LYS A 153 19.53 34.29 35.54
C LYS A 153 19.20 33.84 34.12
N LEU A 154 20.21 33.49 33.34
CA LEU A 154 20.03 32.95 31.98
C LEU A 154 19.34 31.58 32.00
N ARG A 155 19.67 30.71 32.97
CA ARG A 155 18.98 29.42 33.16
C ARG A 155 17.51 29.59 33.52
N ASP A 156 17.19 30.50 34.44
CA ASP A 156 15.79 30.80 34.81
C ASP A 156 14.99 31.34 33.62
N GLN A 157 15.62 32.19 32.79
CA GLN A 157 15.02 32.68 31.55
C GLN A 157 14.82 31.56 30.53
N LEU A 158 15.80 30.67 30.35
CA LEU A 158 15.70 29.51 29.46
C LEU A 158 14.57 28.57 29.90
N GLU A 159 14.42 28.33 31.20
CA GLU A 159 13.32 27.51 31.73
C GLU A 159 11.96 28.15 31.43
N THR A 160 11.82 29.46 31.68
CA THR A 160 10.58 30.20 31.38
C THR A 160 10.24 30.16 29.89
N ARG A 161 11.23 30.38 29.01
CA ARG A 161 11.03 30.32 27.56
C ARG A 161 10.77 28.89 27.07
N GLY A 162 11.37 27.89 27.69
CA GLY A 162 11.12 26.48 27.41
C GLY A 162 9.67 26.11 27.69
N LEU A 163 9.10 26.57 28.81
CA LEU A 163 7.68 26.37 29.14
C LEU A 163 6.74 27.09 28.17
N GLU A 164 7.08 28.31 27.74
CA GLU A 164 6.32 29.03 26.70
C GLU A 164 6.34 28.29 25.37
N ALA A 165 7.51 27.79 24.95
CA ALA A 165 7.65 27.01 23.72
C ALA A 165 6.89 25.69 23.80
N ALA A 166 6.93 24.98 24.94
CA ALA A 166 6.19 23.74 25.14
C ALA A 166 4.67 23.95 25.05
N ARG A 167 4.15 25.04 25.65
CA ARG A 167 2.72 25.39 25.56
C ARG A 167 2.29 25.67 24.13
N ASP A 168 3.08 26.43 23.38
CA ASP A 168 2.77 26.76 21.99
C ASP A 168 2.90 25.55 21.06
N HIS A 169 3.85 24.67 21.35
CA HIS A 169 4.02 23.40 20.65
C HIS A 169 2.82 22.46 20.84
N GLU A 170 2.31 22.35 22.08
CA GLU A 170 1.10 21.58 22.39
C GLU A 170 -0.13 22.17 21.69
N MET A 171 -0.28 23.49 21.69
CA MET A 171 -1.39 24.18 21.01
C MET A 171 -1.39 23.98 19.48
N LEU A 172 -0.23 23.70 18.89
CA LEU A 172 -0.08 23.39 17.47
C LEU A 172 -0.19 21.89 17.15
N GLU A 173 -0.30 21.03 18.17
CA GLU A 173 -0.32 19.56 18.03
C GLU A 173 0.86 19.02 17.20
N LEU A 174 2.03 19.68 17.32
CA LEU A 174 3.22 19.27 16.57
C LEU A 174 3.76 17.95 17.10
N SER A 175 4.26 17.10 16.21
CA SER A 175 4.92 15.85 16.59
C SER A 175 6.35 16.12 17.04
N GLY A 176 6.73 15.56 18.19
CA GLY A 176 8.09 15.68 18.74
C GLY A 176 8.15 16.54 19.99
N THR A 177 9.35 16.87 20.41
CA THR A 177 9.63 17.77 21.52
C THR A 177 9.98 19.17 21.00
N PRO A 178 9.79 20.25 21.78
CA PRO A 178 10.28 21.58 21.41
C PRO A 178 11.77 21.63 21.07
N GLN A 179 12.57 20.75 21.69
CA GLN A 179 13.99 20.60 21.40
C GLN A 179 14.23 20.04 19.99
N ASP A 180 13.37 19.15 19.49
CA ASP A 180 13.45 18.64 18.12
C ASP A 180 13.23 19.75 17.08
N ILE A 181 12.43 20.78 17.40
CA ILE A 181 12.27 21.97 16.54
C ILE A 181 13.53 22.83 16.53
N VAL A 182 14.16 23.03 17.70
CA VAL A 182 15.44 23.74 17.82
C VAL A 182 16.53 22.99 17.01
N ASP A 183 16.60 21.67 17.18
CA ASP A 183 17.53 20.81 16.48
C ASP A 183 17.24 20.74 14.98
N PHE A 184 15.96 20.73 14.57
CA PHE A 184 15.57 20.87 13.17
C PHE A 184 16.09 22.18 12.58
N ARG A 185 15.89 23.32 13.26
CA ARG A 185 16.41 24.62 12.78
C ARG A 185 17.93 24.68 12.74
N ARG A 186 18.63 24.07 13.70
CA ARG A 186 20.11 24.08 13.75
C ARG A 186 20.76 23.11 12.76
N LYS A 187 20.20 21.91 12.60
CA LYS A 187 20.87 20.78 11.93
C LYS A 187 20.24 20.43 10.59
N ILE A 188 18.92 20.58 10.46
CA ILE A 188 18.15 20.07 9.30
C ILE A 188 17.81 21.21 8.35
N ALA A 189 17.26 22.33 8.83
CA ALA A 189 16.85 23.47 8.01
C ALA A 189 17.97 24.04 7.11
N PRO A 190 19.24 24.14 7.55
CA PRO A 190 20.34 24.55 6.67
C PRO A 190 20.63 23.56 5.52
N VAL A 191 20.15 22.32 5.64
CA VAL A 191 20.31 21.24 4.64
C VAL A 191 19.07 21.12 3.75
N LEU A 192 17.95 21.71 4.15
CA LEU A 192 16.71 21.69 3.36
C LEU A 192 16.82 22.63 2.16
N CYS A 193 16.62 22.06 0.97
CA CYS A 193 16.43 22.85 -0.24
C CYS A 193 14.99 23.41 -0.23
N LEU A 194 14.84 24.65 0.23
CA LEU A 194 13.61 25.42 0.03
C LEU A 194 13.53 25.89 -1.42
N HIS A 195 12.36 25.75 -2.04
CA HIS A 195 12.11 26.29 -3.38
C HIS A 195 11.47 27.67 -3.27
N ALA A 196 11.80 28.58 -4.18
CA ALA A 196 11.09 29.85 -4.28
C ALA A 196 9.80 29.66 -5.09
N CYS A 197 8.70 30.26 -4.63
CA CYS A 197 7.48 30.36 -5.41
C CYS A 197 7.75 31.16 -6.71
N PRO A 198 7.33 30.67 -7.89
CA PRO A 198 7.53 31.39 -9.15
C PRO A 198 6.69 32.67 -9.27
N HIS A 199 5.67 32.85 -8.41
CA HIS A 199 4.76 33.99 -8.46
C HIS A 199 5.11 35.09 -7.45
N CYS A 200 5.27 34.75 -6.16
CA CYS A 200 5.59 35.74 -5.11
C CYS A 200 7.05 35.71 -4.66
N GLY A 201 7.84 34.69 -5.02
CA GLY A 201 9.25 34.57 -4.64
C GLY A 201 9.49 34.06 -3.21
N ASP A 202 8.44 33.78 -2.44
CA ASP A 202 8.58 33.28 -1.06
C ASP A 202 9.13 31.86 -1.00
N GLU A 203 9.85 31.56 0.08
CA GLU A 203 10.46 30.26 0.33
C GLU A 203 9.42 29.20 0.74
N MET A 204 9.50 28.04 0.11
CA MET A 204 8.49 26.99 0.17
C MET A 204 9.15 25.63 0.37
N ASP A 205 8.61 24.82 1.29
CA ASP A 205 8.96 23.40 1.39
C ASP A 205 8.13 22.59 0.39
N PRO A 206 8.74 21.95 -0.63
CA PRO A 206 8.02 21.11 -1.60
C PRO A 206 7.26 19.94 -0.98
N ARG A 207 7.67 19.43 0.20
CA ARG A 207 6.96 18.31 0.85
C ARG A 207 5.64 18.71 1.46
N GLY A 208 5.57 19.89 2.07
CA GLY A 208 4.34 20.41 2.67
C GLY A 208 3.39 20.99 1.63
N SER A 209 3.93 21.52 0.53
CA SER A 209 3.15 22.25 -0.48
C SER A 209 2.59 21.39 -1.62
N SER A 210 2.84 20.08 -1.64
CA SER A 210 2.27 19.19 -2.66
C SER A 210 0.77 19.00 -2.47
N ILE A 211 -0.01 19.17 -3.53
CA ILE A 211 -1.44 18.84 -3.54
C ILE A 211 -1.57 17.31 -3.66
N LEU A 212 -1.89 16.63 -2.56
CA LEU A 212 -1.97 15.17 -2.49
C LEU A 212 -3.28 14.58 -3.04
N ASP A 213 -4.24 15.43 -3.44
CA ASP A 213 -5.54 14.97 -3.93
C ASP A 213 -5.45 14.32 -5.32
N ASP A 214 -4.48 14.74 -6.16
CA ASP A 214 -4.21 14.18 -7.48
C ASP A 214 -2.81 13.54 -7.51
N MET A 215 -2.73 12.21 -7.29
CA MET A 215 -1.48 11.44 -7.38
C MET A 215 -0.91 11.35 -8.81
N SER A 216 -1.61 11.90 -9.80
CA SER A 216 -1.19 11.91 -11.21
C SER A 216 -0.33 13.11 -11.60
N ASP A 217 -0.28 14.16 -10.77
CA ASP A 217 0.40 15.41 -11.12
C ASP A 217 1.29 15.96 -10.00
N PHE A 218 2.43 16.52 -10.38
CA PHE A 218 3.34 17.20 -9.47
C PHE A 218 2.95 18.69 -9.33
N ARG A 219 1.78 18.93 -8.74
CA ARG A 219 1.25 20.26 -8.45
C ARG A 219 1.58 20.70 -7.03
N PHE A 220 2.04 21.94 -6.91
CA PHE A 220 2.32 22.61 -5.65
C PHE A 220 1.36 23.78 -5.47
N ILE A 221 1.00 24.08 -4.24
CA ILE A 221 0.28 25.31 -3.90
C ILE A 221 1.20 26.23 -3.11
N CYS A 222 1.31 27.50 -3.52
CA CYS A 222 1.99 28.51 -2.72
C CYS A 222 1.15 28.89 -1.51
N TRP A 223 1.77 29.02 -0.34
CA TRP A 223 1.04 29.27 0.91
C TRP A 223 0.81 30.75 1.17
N ASP A 224 1.55 31.64 0.49
CA ASP A 224 1.41 33.09 0.65
C ASP A 224 0.59 33.73 -0.47
N CYS A 225 0.76 33.32 -1.74
CA CYS A 225 -0.08 33.82 -2.84
C CYS A 225 -1.28 32.94 -3.19
N GLU A 226 -1.42 31.76 -2.56
CA GLU A 226 -2.49 30.79 -2.82
C GLU A 226 -2.57 30.27 -4.28
N GLU A 227 -1.56 30.57 -5.10
CA GLU A 227 -1.53 30.11 -6.49
C GLU A 227 -0.96 28.70 -6.60
N GLU A 228 -1.65 27.87 -7.38
CA GLU A 228 -1.20 26.53 -7.76
C GLU A 228 -0.24 26.63 -8.93
N PHE A 229 0.90 25.96 -8.84
CA PHE A 229 1.90 25.92 -9.91
C PHE A 229 2.51 24.54 -10.05
N LEU A 230 3.03 24.26 -11.24
CA LEU A 230 3.74 23.03 -11.58
C LEU A 230 5.24 23.23 -11.43
N SER A 231 5.97 22.16 -11.12
CA SER A 231 7.42 22.23 -11.24
C SER A 231 7.83 22.50 -12.71
N PRO A 232 8.90 23.26 -12.97
CA PRO A 232 9.38 23.51 -14.33
C PRO A 232 9.70 22.22 -15.12
N MET A 233 10.16 21.17 -14.42
CA MET A 233 10.39 19.85 -15.02
C MET A 233 9.07 19.18 -15.44
N ALA A 234 8.03 19.25 -14.61
CA ALA A 234 6.72 18.68 -14.93
C ALA A 234 6.12 19.37 -16.16
N GLN A 235 6.15 20.71 -16.22
CA GLN A 235 5.71 21.47 -17.39
C GLN A 235 6.45 21.03 -18.66
N LEU A 236 7.78 20.91 -18.61
CA LEU A 236 8.58 20.53 -19.78
C LEU A 236 8.31 19.07 -20.24
N VAL A 237 8.01 18.17 -19.31
CA VAL A 237 7.61 16.80 -19.64
C VAL A 237 6.21 16.79 -20.25
N ASP A 238 5.26 17.53 -19.67
CA ASP A 238 3.88 17.58 -20.12
C ASP A 238 3.78 18.27 -21.49
N ASP A 239 4.54 19.33 -21.72
CA ASP A 239 4.71 19.99 -23.03
C ASP A 239 5.28 19.01 -24.07
N ARG A 240 6.23 18.15 -23.70
CA ARG A 240 6.79 17.16 -24.65
C ARG A 240 5.81 16.01 -24.93
N LEU A 241 5.07 15.57 -23.92
CA LEU A 241 4.06 14.51 -24.06
C LEU A 241 2.84 14.98 -24.85
N SER A 242 2.40 16.22 -24.64
CA SER A 242 1.29 16.86 -25.35
C SER A 242 1.63 17.19 -26.81
N ASN A 243 2.88 17.61 -27.09
CA ASN A 243 3.37 17.88 -28.46
C ASN A 243 3.62 16.62 -29.31
N GLY A 244 3.11 15.45 -28.91
CA GLY A 244 3.08 14.26 -29.76
C GLY A 244 4.42 13.54 -29.94
N ALA A 245 5.46 13.89 -29.16
CA ALA A 245 6.73 13.17 -29.12
C ALA A 245 6.61 11.85 -28.33
N ARG A 246 5.54 11.08 -28.55
CA ARG A 246 5.44 9.72 -28.01
C ARG A 246 6.49 8.89 -28.71
N ILE A 247 7.41 8.33 -27.92
CA ILE A 247 8.34 7.32 -28.39
C ILE A 247 7.49 6.16 -28.93
N THR A 248 7.47 5.97 -30.24
CA THR A 248 6.83 4.83 -30.88
C THR A 248 7.68 3.60 -30.57
N LEU A 249 7.30 2.88 -29.50
CA LEU A 249 7.90 1.59 -29.15
C LEU A 249 7.31 0.53 -30.07
N ASP A 250 8.09 0.10 -31.06
CA ASP A 250 7.72 -1.02 -31.91
C ASP A 250 7.85 -2.33 -31.10
N SER A 251 6.70 -2.96 -30.83
CA SER A 251 6.59 -4.15 -29.99
C SER A 251 7.34 -5.36 -30.54
N ASN A 252 7.77 -5.31 -31.80
CA ASN A 252 8.51 -6.39 -32.46
C ASN A 252 10.02 -6.16 -32.52
N ILE A 253 10.53 -5.04 -31.98
CA ILE A 253 11.99 -4.81 -31.91
C ILE A 253 12.60 -5.79 -30.92
N LYS A 254 13.45 -6.68 -31.43
CA LYS A 254 14.25 -7.60 -30.62
C LYS A 254 15.16 -6.80 -29.68
N PRO A 255 15.40 -7.27 -28.45
CA PRO A 255 16.31 -6.60 -27.52
C PRO A 255 17.66 -6.33 -28.19
N ARG A 256 18.16 -5.09 -28.07
CA ARG A 256 19.46 -4.69 -28.63
C ARG A 256 20.63 -5.46 -28.01
N LEU A 257 20.43 -5.92 -26.77
CA LEU A 257 21.37 -6.77 -26.06
C LEU A 257 21.03 -8.24 -26.32
N LYS A 258 22.08 -9.05 -26.52
CA LYS A 258 21.95 -10.50 -26.74
C LYS A 258 21.31 -11.13 -25.51
N VAL A 259 20.04 -11.52 -25.63
CA VAL A 259 19.35 -12.28 -24.58
C VAL A 259 20.02 -13.65 -24.49
N ILE A 260 20.66 -13.92 -23.35
CA ILE A 260 21.20 -15.25 -23.05
C ILE A 260 19.99 -16.14 -22.79
N THR A 261 19.60 -16.94 -23.79
CA THR A 261 18.59 -17.97 -23.59
C THR A 261 19.14 -19.05 -22.67
N PRO A 262 18.37 -19.52 -21.67
CA PRO A 262 18.77 -20.69 -20.90
C PRO A 262 19.03 -21.87 -21.85
N PRO A 263 20.04 -22.72 -21.56
CA PRO A 263 20.37 -23.84 -22.44
C PRO A 263 19.13 -24.70 -22.66
N SER A 264 18.83 -25.01 -23.94
CA SER A 264 17.71 -25.91 -24.25
C SER A 264 17.96 -27.24 -23.55
N ARG A 265 16.96 -27.78 -22.85
CA ARG A 265 17.05 -29.11 -22.22
C ARG A 265 17.37 -30.15 -23.30
N THR A 266 18.64 -30.47 -23.48
CA THR A 266 19.09 -31.61 -24.28
C THR A 266 18.67 -32.87 -23.55
N GLY A 267 17.89 -33.72 -24.22
CA GLY A 267 17.34 -34.95 -23.66
C GLY A 267 18.42 -35.96 -23.30
N VAL A 268 18.97 -35.86 -22.10
CA VAL A 268 19.81 -36.90 -21.49
C VAL A 268 19.15 -37.27 -20.16
N SER A 269 18.53 -38.45 -20.12
CA SER A 269 17.65 -38.86 -19.03
C SER A 269 18.35 -39.56 -17.86
N ASN A 270 19.67 -39.82 -17.93
CA ASN A 270 20.40 -40.52 -16.87
C ASN A 270 21.60 -39.73 -16.33
N ILE A 271 21.61 -39.56 -15.02
CA ILE A 271 22.62 -38.83 -14.23
C ILE A 271 23.99 -39.50 -14.34
N GLU A 272 24.04 -40.83 -14.47
CA GLU A 272 25.28 -41.59 -14.61
C GLU A 272 26.05 -41.29 -15.90
N GLU A 273 25.33 -41.06 -17.02
CA GLU A 273 25.97 -40.68 -18.30
C GLU A 273 26.51 -39.25 -18.28
N LEU A 274 25.88 -38.36 -17.51
CA LEU A 274 26.37 -36.99 -17.28
C LEU A 274 27.66 -37.01 -16.45
N ILE A 275 27.67 -37.77 -15.35
CA ILE A 275 28.85 -37.90 -14.48
C ILE A 275 30.02 -38.54 -15.25
N ALA A 276 29.76 -39.57 -16.05
CA ALA A 276 30.79 -40.21 -16.86
C ALA A 276 31.35 -39.29 -17.97
N ARG A 277 30.52 -38.41 -18.55
CA ARG A 277 30.96 -37.44 -19.56
C ARG A 277 31.78 -36.32 -18.94
N ASP A 278 31.39 -35.82 -17.77
CA ASP A 278 32.13 -34.78 -17.05
C ASP A 278 33.47 -35.30 -16.50
N LEU A 279 33.53 -36.54 -16.01
CA LEU A 279 34.79 -37.20 -15.64
C LEU A 279 35.75 -37.34 -16.82
N LYS A 280 35.24 -37.70 -18.01
CA LYS A 280 36.06 -37.77 -19.23
C LYS A 280 36.53 -36.40 -19.73
N ASN A 281 35.69 -35.38 -19.62
CA ASN A 281 36.02 -34.03 -20.09
C ASN A 281 37.01 -33.31 -19.16
N THR A 282 36.95 -33.58 -17.85
CA THR A 282 37.79 -32.92 -16.86
C THR A 282 39.09 -33.66 -16.57
N GLY A 283 39.21 -34.94 -16.93
CA GLY A 283 40.43 -35.74 -16.73
C GLY A 283 40.81 -35.94 -15.25
N ALA A 284 39.91 -35.62 -14.32
CA ALA A 284 40.17 -35.63 -12.89
C ALA A 284 40.05 -37.04 -12.31
N SER A 285 40.98 -37.41 -11.41
CA SER A 285 40.91 -38.70 -10.71
C SER A 285 39.88 -38.65 -9.58
N ALA A 286 39.18 -39.77 -9.32
CA ALA A 286 38.11 -39.84 -8.33
C ALA A 286 38.50 -39.29 -6.93
N LYS A 287 39.77 -39.45 -6.54
CA LYS A 287 40.32 -38.91 -5.28
C LYS A 287 40.39 -37.38 -5.23
N GLN A 288 40.59 -36.71 -6.37
CA GLN A 288 40.60 -35.24 -6.43
C GLN A 288 39.19 -34.67 -6.37
N LEU A 289 38.20 -35.40 -6.90
CA LEU A 289 36.79 -35.05 -6.78
C LEU A 289 36.27 -35.25 -5.34
N GLU A 290 36.65 -36.33 -4.67
CA GLU A 290 36.32 -36.51 -3.25
C GLU A 290 36.92 -35.40 -2.38
N ALA A 291 38.19 -35.05 -2.58
CA ALA A 291 38.83 -33.95 -1.85
C ALA A 291 38.21 -32.57 -2.17
N ALA A 292 37.76 -32.34 -3.40
CA ALA A 292 37.06 -31.11 -3.78
C ALA A 292 35.62 -31.06 -3.23
N ILE A 293 34.95 -32.21 -3.14
CA ILE A 293 33.62 -32.33 -2.52
C ILE A 293 33.72 -32.06 -1.02
N GLU A 294 34.71 -32.64 -0.34
CA GLU A 294 34.99 -32.36 1.08
C GLU A 294 35.35 -30.89 1.33
N ALA A 295 36.16 -30.27 0.45
CA ALA A 295 36.47 -28.84 0.53
C ALA A 295 35.26 -27.94 0.21
N SER A 296 34.35 -28.36 -0.67
CA SER A 296 33.15 -27.61 -1.03
C SER A 296 32.04 -27.68 0.02
N ASN A 297 31.93 -28.78 0.76
CA ASN A 297 30.98 -28.94 1.87
C ASN A 297 31.27 -28.01 3.07
N LEU A 298 32.45 -27.40 3.14
CA LEU A 298 32.84 -26.49 4.23
C LEU A 298 32.48 -25.01 4.00
N SER A 299 31.88 -24.63 2.84
CA SER A 299 31.66 -23.21 2.51
C SER A 299 30.20 -22.79 2.23
N GLY A 300 29.20 -23.62 2.53
CA GLY A 300 27.80 -23.29 2.21
C GLY A 300 26.73 -24.00 3.06
N THR A 301 27.01 -24.29 4.32
CA THR A 301 26.18 -25.16 5.16
C THR A 301 25.00 -24.43 5.79
N LEU A 302 23.85 -24.46 5.11
CA LEU A 302 22.56 -24.46 5.82
C LEU A 302 22.58 -25.66 6.78
N ILE A 303 22.41 -25.41 8.08
CA ILE A 303 22.36 -26.46 9.09
C ILE A 303 21.04 -27.22 8.89
N SER A 304 21.05 -28.54 9.08
CA SER A 304 19.81 -29.32 8.99
C SER A 304 18.81 -28.86 10.05
N ILE A 305 17.51 -28.91 9.72
CA ILE A 305 16.46 -28.40 10.62
C ILE A 305 16.50 -29.07 12.00
N ASP A 306 16.74 -30.38 12.04
CA ASP A 306 16.78 -31.15 13.28
C ASP A 306 18.04 -30.81 14.11
N GLU A 307 19.19 -30.59 13.44
CA GLU A 307 20.44 -30.20 14.09
C GLU A 307 20.39 -28.78 14.69
N TRP A 308 19.73 -27.84 14.01
CA TRP A 308 19.51 -26.50 14.57
C TRP A 308 18.58 -26.55 15.81
N ILE A 309 17.54 -27.38 15.78
CA ILE A 309 16.61 -27.56 16.90
C ILE A 309 17.37 -28.09 18.13
N ASP A 310 18.20 -29.11 17.94
CA ASP A 310 18.97 -29.71 19.03
C ASP A 310 20.05 -28.78 19.58
N GLN A 311 20.76 -28.03 18.73
CA GLN A 311 21.73 -27.02 19.18
C GLN A 311 21.07 -25.90 19.98
N THR A 312 19.91 -25.42 19.54
CA THR A 312 19.19 -24.32 20.20
C THR A 312 18.65 -24.74 21.56
N ILE A 313 18.13 -25.98 21.68
CA ILE A 313 17.68 -26.54 22.96
C ILE A 313 18.86 -26.83 23.87
N ALA A 314 19.97 -27.37 23.36
CA ALA A 314 21.16 -27.60 24.16
C ALA A 314 21.74 -26.31 24.75
N ALA A 315 21.67 -25.20 24.01
CA ALA A 315 22.20 -23.91 24.45
C ALA A 315 21.27 -23.16 25.43
N LYS A 316 19.95 -23.15 25.19
CA LYS A 316 19.01 -22.29 25.92
C LYS A 316 17.98 -23.08 26.75
N GLY A 317 17.85 -24.38 26.55
CA GLY A 317 16.83 -25.25 27.19
C GLY A 317 15.41 -25.07 26.63
N TYR A 318 15.17 -24.09 25.76
CA TYR A 318 13.88 -23.82 25.14
C TYR A 318 14.05 -23.06 23.82
N ILE A 319 13.01 -23.07 22.99
CA ILE A 319 12.95 -22.26 21.76
C ILE A 319 11.82 -21.24 21.88
N GLN A 320 12.17 -19.96 21.85
CA GLN A 320 11.23 -18.84 21.89
C GLN A 320 10.62 -18.63 20.49
N ALA A 321 9.29 -18.69 20.37
CA ALA A 321 8.64 -18.77 19.04
C ALA A 321 8.75 -17.50 18.18
N GLN A 322 8.95 -16.33 18.79
CA GLN A 322 9.05 -15.07 18.06
C GLN A 322 10.52 -14.72 17.74
N GLU A 323 11.41 -14.86 18.71
CA GLU A 323 12.82 -14.46 18.59
C GLU A 323 13.62 -15.45 17.74
N HIS A 324 13.48 -16.76 17.97
CA HIS A 324 14.30 -17.76 17.27
C HIS A 324 13.74 -18.13 15.90
N ARG A 325 12.61 -17.53 15.49
CA ARG A 325 11.99 -17.79 14.19
C ARG A 325 12.79 -17.20 13.03
N GLU A 326 13.41 -16.04 13.25
CA GLU A 326 14.24 -15.39 12.24
C GLU A 326 15.59 -16.10 12.10
N GLU A 327 16.21 -16.47 13.24
CA GLU A 327 17.42 -17.28 13.28
C GLU A 327 17.22 -18.64 12.59
N PHE A 328 16.07 -19.28 12.80
CA PHE A 328 15.71 -20.52 12.11
C PHE A 328 15.67 -20.37 10.58
N ILE A 329 15.08 -19.28 10.08
CA ILE A 329 14.97 -19.04 8.63
C ILE A 329 16.34 -18.82 8.01
N ILE A 330 17.19 -18.06 8.69
CA ILE A 330 18.54 -17.74 8.21
C ILE A 330 19.43 -18.99 8.23
N ALA A 331 19.37 -19.79 9.30
CA ALA A 331 20.24 -20.95 9.48
C ALA A 331 19.82 -22.17 8.64
N THR A 332 18.51 -22.37 8.42
CA THR A 332 17.98 -23.58 7.75
C THR A 332 17.39 -23.32 6.37
N GLY A 333 17.15 -22.05 6.00
CA GLY A 333 16.50 -21.66 4.74
C GLY A 333 15.01 -22.04 4.66
N ALA A 334 14.42 -22.57 5.75
CA ALA A 334 13.05 -23.04 5.76
C ALA A 334 12.05 -21.88 5.90
N GLY A 335 10.98 -21.91 5.10
CA GLY A 335 9.97 -20.85 5.08
C GLY A 335 9.27 -20.64 6.43
N ALA A 336 9.07 -19.37 6.79
CA ALA A 336 8.54 -18.90 8.08
C ALA A 336 7.18 -19.50 8.48
N THR A 337 6.36 -19.94 7.52
CA THR A 337 5.05 -20.56 7.75
C THR A 337 5.15 -22.01 8.24
N LYS A 338 6.32 -22.65 8.11
CA LYS A 338 6.54 -24.05 8.48
C LYS A 338 7.22 -24.24 9.83
N PHE A 339 7.67 -23.17 10.49
CA PHE A 339 8.35 -23.20 11.80
C PHE A 339 7.58 -24.02 12.85
N ASN A 340 6.31 -23.68 13.10
CA ASN A 340 5.46 -24.39 14.08
C ASN A 340 5.20 -25.85 13.72
N LYS A 341 5.25 -26.19 12.42
CA LYS A 341 5.05 -27.56 11.95
C LYS A 341 6.29 -28.41 12.22
N TRP A 342 7.48 -27.82 12.06
CA TRP A 342 8.75 -28.47 12.35
C TRP A 342 8.95 -28.71 13.84
N MET A 343 8.63 -27.73 14.70
CA MET A 343 8.72 -27.93 16.16
C MET A 343 7.82 -29.06 16.66
N LYS A 344 6.58 -29.14 16.16
CA LYS A 344 5.67 -30.26 16.47
C LYS A 344 6.18 -31.60 15.94
N LYS A 345 6.80 -31.61 14.75
CA LYS A 345 7.37 -32.81 14.15
C LYS A 345 8.58 -33.32 14.95
N ALA A 346 9.37 -32.42 15.51
CA ALA A 346 10.48 -32.71 16.41
C ALA A 346 10.03 -33.12 17.84
N GLY A 347 8.73 -33.25 18.09
CA GLY A 347 8.19 -33.70 19.38
C GLY A 347 8.16 -32.62 20.48
N LEU A 348 8.33 -31.35 20.12
CA LEU A 348 8.31 -30.23 21.08
C LEU A 348 6.87 -29.82 21.41
N TYR A 349 6.65 -29.47 22.68
CA TYR A 349 5.39 -28.95 23.17
C TYR A 349 5.42 -27.43 23.25
N PHE A 350 4.34 -26.77 22.82
CA PHE A 350 4.21 -25.32 22.88
C PHE A 350 3.42 -24.87 24.10
N ASN A 351 4.06 -24.13 25.00
CA ASN A 351 3.38 -23.48 26.11
C ASN A 351 2.79 -22.13 25.65
N LYS A 352 1.45 -22.05 25.61
CA LYS A 352 0.72 -20.86 25.16
C LYS A 352 0.89 -19.63 26.08
N GLN A 353 1.22 -19.83 27.34
CA GLN A 353 1.37 -18.74 28.31
C GLN A 353 2.75 -18.07 28.23
N THR A 354 3.79 -18.86 27.93
CA THR A 354 5.18 -18.36 27.86
C THR A 354 5.69 -18.16 26.44
N GLY A 355 4.99 -18.71 25.43
CA GLY A 355 5.41 -18.62 24.02
C GLY A 355 6.64 -19.48 23.68
N ARG A 356 6.93 -20.49 24.51
CA ARG A 356 8.14 -21.33 24.41
C ARG A 356 7.81 -22.74 23.93
N TRP A 357 8.73 -23.32 23.17
CA TRP A 357 8.78 -24.73 22.81
C TRP A 357 9.82 -25.45 23.68
N THR A 358 9.41 -26.52 24.36
CA THR A 358 10.27 -27.35 25.22
C THR A 358 10.03 -28.84 24.94
N ARG A 359 10.99 -29.69 25.31
CA ARG A 359 10.80 -31.15 25.28
C ARG A 359 9.81 -31.55 26.37
N TRP A 360 9.07 -32.64 26.15
CA TRP A 360 8.02 -33.10 27.07
C TRP A 360 8.54 -33.45 28.49
N GLU A 361 9.83 -33.79 28.59
CA GLU A 361 10.50 -34.13 29.85
C GLU A 361 10.83 -32.90 30.71
N ASP A 362 10.96 -31.71 30.11
CA ASP A 362 11.35 -30.45 30.77
C ASP A 362 10.13 -29.58 31.16
N ARG A 363 9.04 -30.23 31.57
CA ARG A 363 7.76 -29.57 31.84
C ARG A 363 7.70 -28.82 33.18
#